data_AF-A0A9E0M7H0-F1
#
_entry.id   AF-A0A9E0M7H0-F1
#
_cell.length_a   1.000
_cell.length_b   1.000
_cell.length_c   1.000
_cell.angle_alpha   90.00
_cell.angle_beta   90.00
_cell.angle_gamma   90.00
#
_symmetry.space_group_name_H-M   'P 1'
#
loop_
_entity.id
_entity.type
_entity.pdbx_description
1 polymer ?
#
loop_
_entity_poly.entity_id
_entity_poly.type
_entity_poly.pdbx_seq_one_letter_code
_entity_poly.pdbx_strand_id
1 'polypeptide(L)'
;MTDTPPARTPPAPGAPGSPDPAATSGHGLPGPWLVADIGGTNARFGWLASGAGPVEYVATIPAAGHAGPAEAAQDYLQQLAQRLGTSYRPPRAGAFAVATAVGGDRVEFTNSGWAFSCRDTQRALGLDELLLLNDFEALAMSLPRLQGAQLRPFGPTPLPPAGAPAAGTLAVVGPGTGLGVAGLVPTRHGWVAVPGEGGHASLSAADDFEAALLVAVHRFYAHVSAERLLSGIGLPVLHAAVGHVLGQAADPLSTEQIVQRGLARSDEACSRTVDSFCALLGSFAGNVALILGARGGVYIGGGIVPRLGERFFESRFRERFEAKGRFQAYLQAIPTALITDTLAALTGAALALEQAGR
;
A
#
# COMPACT_ATOMS: atom_id res chain seq x y z
N MET A 1 43.54 -68.44 10.42
CA MET A 1 42.69 -68.55 11.63
C MET A 1 42.37 -67.12 12.04
N THR A 2 41.38 -66.48 11.41
CA THR A 2 39.93 -66.52 11.72
C THR A 2 39.63 -65.95 13.10
N ASP A 3 39.19 -64.69 13.14
CA ASP A 3 38.08 -64.25 13.99
C ASP A 3 37.63 -62.83 13.59
N THR A 4 36.66 -62.80 12.68
CA THR A 4 35.89 -61.59 12.35
C THR A 4 34.58 -61.68 13.14
N PRO A 5 34.23 -60.71 14.01
CA PRO A 5 32.99 -60.75 14.77
C PRO A 5 31.76 -60.51 13.85
N PRO A 6 30.58 -61.08 14.20
CA PRO A 6 29.41 -61.05 13.32
C PRO A 6 28.78 -59.66 13.22
N ALA A 7 28.31 -59.34 12.01
CA ALA A 7 27.58 -58.14 11.67
C ALA A 7 26.27 -58.04 12.48
N ARG A 8 26.04 -56.87 13.10
CA ARG A 8 24.79 -56.54 13.77
C ARG A 8 23.66 -56.39 12.75
N THR A 9 22.59 -57.15 12.93
CA THR A 9 21.35 -57.07 12.17
C THR A 9 20.64 -55.74 12.47
N PRO A 10 20.09 -55.01 11.48
CA PRO A 10 19.32 -53.79 11.74
C PRO A 10 17.95 -54.15 12.36
N PRO A 11 17.40 -53.31 13.25
CA PRO A 11 16.08 -53.56 13.83
C PRO A 11 14.98 -53.39 12.76
N ALA A 12 13.96 -54.23 12.85
CA ALA A 12 12.76 -54.20 12.00
C ALA A 12 12.01 -52.86 12.13
N PRO A 13 11.33 -52.39 11.08
CA PRO A 13 10.53 -51.16 11.14
C PRO A 13 9.34 -51.36 12.08
N GLY A 14 9.28 -50.54 13.13
CA GLY A 14 8.14 -50.46 14.03
C GLY A 14 6.89 -49.98 13.29
N ALA A 15 5.74 -50.56 13.65
CA ALA A 15 4.43 -50.21 13.13
C ALA A 15 4.12 -48.71 13.31
N PRO A 16 3.34 -48.08 12.40
CA PRO A 16 2.96 -46.69 12.56
C PRO A 16 2.03 -46.55 13.77
N GLY A 17 2.53 -45.86 14.80
CA GLY A 17 1.71 -45.41 15.91
C GLY A 17 0.60 -44.49 15.39
N SER A 18 -0.62 -44.74 15.86
CA SER A 18 -1.78 -43.89 15.62
C SER A 18 -1.47 -42.45 16.04
N PRO A 19 -1.82 -41.42 15.24
CA PRO A 19 -1.58 -40.05 15.64
C PRO A 19 -2.48 -39.70 16.82
N ASP A 20 -1.85 -39.24 17.89
CA ASP A 20 -2.47 -38.59 19.04
C ASP A 20 -3.28 -37.38 18.55
N PRO A 21 -4.60 -37.27 18.79
CA PRO A 21 -5.42 -36.18 18.23
C PRO A 21 -5.32 -34.86 19.02
N ALA A 22 -4.24 -34.64 19.76
CA ALA A 22 -4.11 -33.49 20.66
C ALA A 22 -2.74 -32.79 20.55
N ALA A 23 -2.43 -32.26 19.35
CA ALA A 23 -1.35 -31.29 19.18
C ALA A 23 -1.56 -30.40 17.94
N THR A 24 -2.64 -29.62 17.92
CA THR A 24 -2.76 -28.44 17.05
C THR A 24 -3.37 -27.27 17.83
N SER A 25 -2.62 -26.73 18.80
CA SER A 25 -2.90 -25.39 19.33
C SER A 25 -2.10 -24.39 18.49
N GLY A 26 -2.68 -23.98 17.35
CA GLY A 26 -2.17 -22.84 16.60
C GLY A 26 -2.39 -21.58 17.43
N HIS A 27 -1.31 -20.97 17.92
CA HIS A 27 -1.34 -19.66 18.55
C HIS A 27 -1.64 -18.61 17.47
N GLY A 28 -2.88 -18.13 17.45
CA GLY A 28 -3.30 -16.97 16.66
C GLY A 28 -4.30 -16.17 17.48
N LEU A 29 -4.35 -14.85 17.27
CA LEU A 29 -5.26 -13.97 18.02
C LEU A 29 -6.72 -14.45 17.83
N PRO A 30 -7.50 -14.61 18.91
CA PRO A 30 -8.87 -15.06 18.80
C PRO A 30 -9.71 -14.03 18.02
N GLY A 31 -10.50 -14.50 17.05
CA GLY A 31 -11.49 -13.67 16.36
C GLY A 31 -12.71 -13.37 17.25
N PRO A 32 -13.58 -12.43 16.84
CA PRO A 32 -13.49 -11.62 15.62
C PRO A 32 -12.47 -10.48 15.71
N TRP A 33 -12.09 -9.92 14.56
CA TRP A 33 -11.18 -8.76 14.48
C TRP A 33 -11.84 -7.54 13.83
N LEU A 34 -11.34 -6.36 14.20
CA LEU A 34 -11.70 -5.09 13.60
C LEU A 34 -10.51 -4.51 12.82
N VAL A 35 -10.68 -4.26 11.52
CA VAL A 35 -9.67 -3.57 10.72
C VAL A 35 -10.17 -2.21 10.28
N ALA A 36 -9.25 -1.24 10.16
CA ALA A 36 -9.60 0.09 9.70
C ALA A 36 -8.56 0.67 8.73
N ASP A 37 -9.04 1.50 7.81
CA ASP A 37 -8.25 2.37 6.92
C ASP A 37 -8.75 3.82 7.14
N ILE A 38 -7.94 4.62 7.84
CA ILE A 38 -8.33 5.91 8.38
C ILE A 38 -7.56 7.01 7.66
N GLY A 39 -8.26 7.72 6.79
CA GLY A 39 -7.77 8.91 6.10
C GLY A 39 -8.15 10.21 6.80
N GLY A 40 -7.86 11.33 6.13
CA GLY A 40 -8.14 12.67 6.66
C GLY A 40 -9.62 13.08 6.66
N THR A 41 -10.50 12.39 5.95
CA THR A 41 -11.92 12.77 5.88
C THR A 41 -12.88 11.63 6.19
N ASN A 42 -12.41 10.39 6.06
CA ASN A 42 -13.22 9.19 6.23
C ASN A 42 -12.38 8.10 6.89
N ALA A 43 -13.04 7.29 7.72
CA ALA A 43 -12.53 6.05 8.26
C ALA A 43 -13.34 4.89 7.67
N ARG A 44 -12.67 3.94 7.03
CA ARG A 44 -13.29 2.70 6.57
C ARG A 44 -13.04 1.63 7.61
N PHE A 45 -14.09 0.99 8.09
CA PHE A 45 -14.00 -0.13 9.03
C PHE A 45 -14.48 -1.42 8.37
N GLY A 46 -13.86 -2.53 8.73
CA GLY A 46 -14.25 -3.87 8.31
C GLY A 46 -14.12 -4.85 9.47
N TRP A 47 -14.92 -5.91 9.43
CA TRP A 47 -14.99 -6.92 10.48
C TRP A 47 -14.62 -8.28 9.93
N LEU A 48 -13.86 -9.06 10.69
CA LEU A 48 -13.47 -10.42 10.33
C LEU A 48 -14.00 -11.40 11.36
N ALA A 49 -14.85 -12.34 10.96
CA ALA A 49 -15.36 -13.39 11.84
C ALA A 49 -14.24 -14.23 12.48
N SER A 50 -13.17 -14.43 11.72
CA SER A 50 -11.98 -15.18 12.13
C SER A 50 -10.71 -14.56 11.54
N GLY A 51 -9.58 -14.75 12.20
CA GLY A 51 -8.34 -14.05 11.88
C GLY A 51 -7.74 -14.28 10.49
N ALA A 52 -8.08 -15.39 9.84
CA ALA A 52 -7.62 -15.71 8.49
C ALA A 52 -8.73 -15.52 7.42
N GLY A 53 -9.87 -14.96 7.79
CA GLY A 53 -11.03 -14.76 6.91
C GLY A 53 -10.93 -13.51 6.02
N PRO A 54 -11.84 -13.37 5.05
CA PRO A 54 -11.98 -12.12 4.31
C PRO A 54 -12.46 -10.98 5.24
N VAL A 55 -12.18 -9.75 4.83
CA VAL A 55 -12.75 -8.57 5.48
C VAL A 55 -14.21 -8.43 5.03
N GLU A 56 -15.14 -8.45 5.97
CA GLU A 56 -16.58 -8.39 5.73
C GLU A 56 -17.18 -7.09 6.28
N TYR A 57 -18.42 -6.81 5.88
CA TYR A 57 -19.23 -5.70 6.39
C TYR A 57 -18.52 -4.34 6.36
N VAL A 58 -17.78 -4.06 5.29
CA VAL A 58 -17.04 -2.82 5.17
C VAL A 58 -17.98 -1.63 5.12
N ALA A 59 -17.74 -0.63 5.96
CA ALA A 59 -18.48 0.63 5.98
C ALA A 59 -17.54 1.82 6.04
N THR A 60 -17.93 2.92 5.39
CA THR A 60 -17.20 4.19 5.45
C THR A 60 -17.94 5.11 6.42
N ILE A 61 -17.23 5.55 7.45
CA ILE A 61 -17.70 6.49 8.47
C ILE A 61 -17.00 7.83 8.24
N PRO A 62 -17.73 8.94 8.05
CA PRO A 62 -17.13 10.26 7.99
C PRO A 62 -16.36 10.58 9.27
N ALA A 63 -15.14 11.11 9.12
CA ALA A 63 -14.35 11.54 10.27
C ALA A 63 -15.02 12.74 10.96
N ALA A 64 -15.65 13.62 10.16
CA ALA A 64 -16.50 14.67 10.68
C ALA A 64 -17.70 14.06 11.43
N GLY A 65 -17.96 14.57 12.64
CA GLY A 65 -19.04 14.07 13.51
C GLY A 65 -18.57 13.15 14.63
N HIS A 66 -17.29 12.78 14.67
CA HIS A 66 -16.71 11.98 15.74
C HIS A 66 -15.46 12.67 16.31
N ALA A 67 -15.23 12.54 17.62
CA ALA A 67 -14.08 13.10 18.32
C ALA A 67 -12.76 12.38 17.97
N GLY A 68 -12.85 11.13 17.49
CA GLY A 68 -11.70 10.34 17.12
C GLY A 68 -12.07 8.94 16.62
N PRO A 69 -11.06 8.11 16.34
CA PRO A 69 -11.27 6.78 15.75
C PRO A 69 -12.00 5.81 16.67
N ALA A 70 -11.89 5.97 18.00
CA ALA A 70 -12.62 5.14 18.96
C ALA A 70 -14.14 5.30 18.83
N GLU A 71 -14.63 6.54 18.79
CA GLU A 71 -16.06 6.83 18.68
C GLU A 71 -16.61 6.41 17.31
N ALA A 72 -15.85 6.68 16.23
CA ALA A 72 -16.23 6.24 14.89
C ALA A 72 -16.29 4.69 14.76
N ALA A 73 -15.36 3.98 15.40
CA ALA A 73 -15.37 2.53 15.47
C ALA A 73 -16.54 2.00 16.32
N GLN A 74 -16.89 2.67 17.42
CA GLN A 74 -18.05 2.32 18.24
C GLN A 74 -19.37 2.47 17.47
N ASP A 75 -19.54 3.57 16.71
CA ASP A 75 -20.70 3.76 15.83
C ASP A 75 -20.79 2.63 14.79
N TYR A 76 -19.69 2.34 14.10
CA TYR A 76 -19.61 1.22 13.16
C TYR A 76 -20.01 -0.12 13.81
N LEU A 77 -19.44 -0.44 14.98
CA LEU A 77 -19.72 -1.69 15.69
C LEU A 77 -21.18 -1.77 16.18
N GLN A 78 -21.77 -0.64 16.59
CA GLN A 78 -23.18 -0.57 16.98
C GLN A 78 -24.10 -0.86 15.78
N GLN A 79 -23.83 -0.24 14.62
CA GLN A 79 -24.56 -0.51 13.38
C GLN A 79 -24.41 -1.98 12.96
N LEU A 80 -23.21 -2.54 13.08
CA LEU A 80 -22.95 -3.95 12.77
C LEU A 80 -23.69 -4.89 13.73
N ALA A 81 -23.70 -4.59 15.02
CA ALA A 81 -24.43 -5.37 16.03
C ALA A 81 -25.93 -5.39 15.75
N GLN A 82 -26.52 -4.26 15.36
CA GLN A 82 -27.92 -4.19 14.94
C GLN A 82 -28.18 -5.05 13.69
N ARG A 83 -27.26 -5.04 12.73
CA ARG A 83 -27.38 -5.84 11.49
C ARG A 83 -27.27 -7.35 11.73
N LEU A 84 -26.36 -7.78 12.60
CA LEU A 84 -26.05 -9.19 12.83
C LEU A 84 -26.87 -9.83 13.97
N GLY A 85 -27.46 -9.03 14.85
CA GLY A 85 -28.26 -9.52 15.97
C GLY A 85 -27.49 -10.51 16.85
N THR A 86 -28.04 -11.70 17.06
CA THR A 86 -27.44 -12.75 17.92
C THR A 86 -26.16 -13.36 17.35
N SER A 87 -25.91 -13.20 16.05
CA SER A 87 -24.68 -13.63 15.39
C SER A 87 -23.51 -12.68 15.63
N TYR A 88 -23.78 -11.46 16.12
CA TYR A 88 -22.73 -10.50 16.44
C TYR A 88 -21.86 -11.02 17.59
N ARG A 89 -20.55 -10.79 17.45
CA ARG A 89 -19.56 -10.94 18.51
C ARG A 89 -18.66 -9.71 18.49
N PRO A 90 -18.39 -9.08 19.65
CA PRO A 90 -17.48 -7.94 19.70
C PRO A 90 -16.07 -8.39 19.29
N PRO A 91 -15.33 -7.55 18.54
CA PRO A 91 -13.96 -7.86 18.18
C PRO A 91 -13.08 -7.90 19.43
N ARG A 92 -12.07 -8.78 19.42
CA ARG A 92 -11.08 -8.89 20.50
C ARG A 92 -9.73 -8.32 20.13
N ALA A 93 -9.43 -8.20 18.85
CA ALA A 93 -8.22 -7.58 18.35
C ALA A 93 -8.55 -6.65 17.19
N GLY A 94 -7.68 -5.69 16.91
CA GLY A 94 -7.84 -4.85 15.74
C GLY A 94 -6.54 -4.33 15.15
N ALA A 95 -6.62 -3.89 13.89
CA ALA A 95 -5.50 -3.26 13.19
C ALA A 95 -5.98 -2.03 12.40
N PHE A 96 -5.48 -0.84 12.76
CA PHE A 96 -5.87 0.41 12.16
C PHE A 96 -4.71 0.98 11.33
N ALA A 97 -4.91 1.05 10.03
CA ALA A 97 -4.05 1.78 9.10
C ALA A 97 -4.42 3.27 9.15
N VAL A 98 -3.44 4.15 9.38
CA VAL A 98 -3.66 5.60 9.50
C VAL A 98 -2.80 6.38 8.50
N ALA A 99 -3.39 7.38 7.86
CA ALA A 99 -2.72 8.26 6.89
C ALA A 99 -1.83 9.32 7.55
N THR A 100 -0.97 8.90 8.47
CA THR A 100 0.05 9.69 9.16
C THR A 100 1.16 8.78 9.68
N ALA A 101 2.27 9.37 10.15
CA ALA A 101 3.35 8.61 10.76
C ALA A 101 2.93 8.02 12.11
N VAL A 102 3.33 6.78 12.38
CA VAL A 102 3.09 6.09 13.65
C VAL A 102 4.44 5.91 14.36
N GLY A 103 4.68 6.66 15.43
CA GLY A 103 5.94 6.62 16.18
C GLY A 103 5.80 6.40 17.69
N GLY A 104 4.57 6.37 18.21
CA GLY A 104 4.29 6.23 19.63
C GLY A 104 2.80 6.12 19.91
N ASP A 105 2.42 6.25 21.19
CA ASP A 105 1.02 6.12 21.62
C ASP A 105 0.14 7.26 21.07
N ARG A 106 0.70 8.46 20.89
CA ARG A 106 -0.03 9.62 20.38
C ARG A 106 0.04 9.68 18.86
N VAL A 107 -1.11 9.78 18.21
CA VAL A 107 -1.24 9.92 16.75
C VAL A 107 -2.06 11.16 16.44
N GLU A 108 -1.58 11.97 15.50
CA GLU A 108 -2.20 13.22 15.09
C GLU A 108 -2.31 13.30 13.56
N PHE A 109 -3.52 13.57 13.08
CA PHE A 109 -3.79 13.78 11.67
C PHE A 109 -3.67 15.26 11.31
N THR A 110 -3.00 15.54 10.21
CA THR A 110 -2.89 16.90 9.66
C THR A 110 -4.19 17.39 9.02
N ASN A 111 -5.05 16.47 8.54
CA ASN A 111 -6.20 16.80 7.68
C ASN A 111 -7.59 16.59 8.31
N SER A 112 -7.72 15.85 9.43
CA SER A 112 -9.02 15.58 10.08
C SER A 112 -9.20 16.28 11.44
N GLY A 113 -8.14 16.88 11.99
CA GLY A 113 -8.12 17.42 13.36
C GLY A 113 -8.12 16.34 14.45
N TRP A 114 -8.20 15.06 14.10
CA TRP A 114 -8.13 13.97 15.07
C TRP A 114 -6.74 13.84 15.68
N ALA A 115 -6.72 13.78 17.01
CA ALA A 115 -5.51 13.56 17.78
C ALA A 115 -5.86 12.63 18.96
N PHE A 116 -5.32 11.42 18.97
CA PHE A 116 -5.78 10.34 19.85
C PHE A 116 -4.62 9.50 20.41
N SER A 117 -4.90 8.74 21.48
CA SER A 117 -3.98 7.73 22.03
C SER A 117 -4.38 6.35 21.53
N CYS A 118 -3.41 5.57 21.10
CA CYS A 118 -3.57 4.16 20.72
C CYS A 118 -4.13 3.35 21.89
N ARG A 119 -3.53 3.47 23.07
CA ARG A 119 -3.97 2.75 24.29
C ARG A 119 -5.37 3.17 24.73
N ASP A 120 -5.72 4.45 24.63
CA ASP A 120 -7.07 4.91 24.96
C ASP A 120 -8.10 4.35 23.97
N THR A 121 -7.75 4.30 22.69
CA THR A 121 -8.59 3.70 21.64
C THR A 121 -8.78 2.21 21.87
N GLN A 122 -7.71 1.48 22.19
CA GLN A 122 -7.76 0.06 22.53
C GLN A 122 -8.68 -0.20 23.72
N ARG A 123 -8.52 0.57 24.81
CA ARG A 123 -9.37 0.46 26.01
C ARG A 123 -10.83 0.80 25.74
N ALA A 124 -11.09 1.87 24.98
CA ALA A 124 -12.44 2.32 24.65
C ALA A 124 -13.20 1.30 23.79
N LEU A 125 -12.48 0.51 22.98
CA LEU A 125 -13.04 -0.54 22.14
C LEU A 125 -13.06 -1.92 22.81
N GLY A 126 -12.48 -2.06 24.01
CA GLY A 126 -12.39 -3.34 24.72
C GLY A 126 -11.54 -4.38 23.99
N LEU A 127 -10.53 -3.94 23.24
CA LEU A 127 -9.64 -4.81 22.48
C LEU A 127 -8.51 -5.32 23.38
N ASP A 128 -8.21 -6.61 23.29
CA ASP A 128 -7.03 -7.23 23.89
C ASP A 128 -5.76 -6.73 23.20
N GLU A 129 -5.81 -6.52 21.88
CA GLU A 129 -4.71 -6.04 21.05
C GLU A 129 -5.19 -5.01 20.03
N LEU A 130 -4.45 -3.93 19.86
CA LEU A 130 -4.67 -2.95 18.80
C LEU A 130 -3.34 -2.60 18.12
N LEU A 131 -3.19 -3.05 16.88
CA LEU A 131 -2.07 -2.71 16.02
C LEU A 131 -2.38 -1.41 15.27
N LEU A 132 -1.47 -0.45 15.33
CA LEU A 132 -1.52 0.74 14.46
C LEU A 132 -0.41 0.65 13.42
N LEU A 133 -0.78 0.95 12.19
CA LEU A 133 0.09 0.90 11.02
C LEU A 133 -0.01 2.23 10.29
N ASN A 134 1.07 2.64 9.63
CA ASN A 134 0.92 3.64 8.58
C ASN A 134 0.06 3.06 7.42
N ASP A 135 -0.65 3.90 6.68
CA ASP A 135 -1.48 3.50 5.54
C ASP A 135 -0.70 2.81 4.41
N PHE A 136 0.50 3.28 4.09
CA PHE A 136 1.37 2.65 3.10
C PHE A 136 2.04 1.39 3.62
N GLU A 137 2.29 1.30 4.92
CA GLU A 137 2.69 0.04 5.56
C GLU A 137 1.59 -1.02 5.41
N ALA A 138 0.34 -0.67 5.73
CA ALA A 138 -0.79 -1.56 5.52
C ALA A 138 -0.98 -1.91 4.04
N LEU A 139 -0.85 -0.94 3.12
CA LEU A 139 -0.95 -1.20 1.69
C LEU A 139 0.19 -2.12 1.19
N ALA A 140 1.41 -1.98 1.71
CA ALA A 140 2.50 -2.90 1.42
C ALA A 140 2.17 -4.31 1.92
N MET A 141 1.64 -4.43 3.14
CA MET A 141 1.21 -5.71 3.71
C MET A 141 0.08 -6.39 2.90
N SER A 142 -0.71 -5.65 2.11
CA SER A 142 -1.76 -6.28 1.29
C SER A 142 -1.22 -7.00 0.06
N LEU A 143 -0.06 -6.58 -0.48
CA LEU A 143 0.45 -7.02 -1.79
C LEU A 143 0.50 -8.54 -1.99
N PRO A 144 0.93 -9.37 -1.01
CA PRO A 144 0.99 -10.83 -1.18
C PRO A 144 -0.37 -11.51 -1.36
N ARG A 145 -1.47 -10.80 -1.01
CA ARG A 145 -2.85 -11.32 -1.05
C ARG A 145 -3.67 -10.79 -2.23
N LEU A 146 -3.20 -9.75 -2.92
CA LEU A 146 -3.94 -9.16 -4.03
C LEU A 146 -3.88 -10.07 -5.27
N GLN A 147 -5.02 -10.26 -5.93
CA GLN A 147 -5.12 -11.11 -7.12
C GLN A 147 -6.26 -10.71 -8.05
N GLY A 148 -6.23 -11.25 -9.27
CA GLY A 148 -7.31 -11.13 -10.24
C GLY A 148 -7.74 -9.68 -10.46
N ALA A 149 -9.02 -9.39 -10.24
CA ALA A 149 -9.60 -8.07 -10.47
C ALA A 149 -9.08 -6.95 -9.55
N GLN A 150 -8.34 -7.29 -8.48
CA GLN A 150 -7.72 -6.32 -7.56
C GLN A 150 -6.44 -5.69 -8.12
N LEU A 151 -5.92 -6.24 -9.22
CA LEU A 151 -4.69 -5.79 -9.86
C LEU A 151 -4.90 -5.66 -11.37
N ARG A 152 -4.37 -4.57 -11.94
CA ARG A 152 -4.26 -4.41 -13.38
C ARG A 152 -2.78 -4.37 -13.79
N PRO A 153 -2.26 -5.41 -14.46
CA PRO A 153 -0.86 -5.46 -14.89
C PRO A 153 -0.49 -4.31 -15.83
N PHE A 154 0.76 -3.84 -15.73
CA PHE A 154 1.37 -2.90 -16.66
C PHE A 154 2.73 -3.43 -17.11
N GLY A 155 2.79 -3.86 -18.37
CA GLY A 155 3.98 -4.41 -19.00
C GLY A 155 3.84 -5.91 -19.27
N PRO A 156 4.85 -6.51 -19.93
CA PRO A 156 4.77 -7.88 -20.42
C PRO A 156 5.04 -8.93 -19.33
N THR A 157 5.67 -8.55 -18.22
CA THR A 157 6.08 -9.47 -17.17
C THR A 157 4.89 -9.83 -16.27
N PRO A 158 4.52 -11.12 -16.18
CA PRO A 158 3.35 -11.54 -15.43
C PRO A 158 3.55 -11.35 -13.91
N LEU A 159 2.47 -11.01 -13.22
CA LEU A 159 2.44 -11.02 -11.76
C LEU A 159 2.52 -12.46 -11.23
N PRO A 160 3.19 -12.70 -10.10
CA PRO A 160 3.13 -14.00 -9.44
C PRO A 160 1.69 -14.29 -8.96
N PRO A 161 1.25 -15.56 -8.96
CA PRO A 161 -0.01 -15.95 -8.32
C PRO A 161 -0.01 -15.58 -6.83
N ALA A 162 -1.19 -15.28 -6.27
CA ALA A 162 -1.31 -15.06 -4.82
C ALA A 162 -0.85 -16.30 -4.04
N GLY A 163 -0.11 -16.06 -2.96
CA GLY A 163 0.47 -17.13 -2.13
C GLY A 163 1.65 -17.87 -2.75
N ALA A 164 2.11 -17.50 -3.96
CA ALA A 164 3.36 -18.02 -4.50
C ALA A 164 4.55 -17.64 -3.59
N PRO A 165 5.62 -18.48 -3.52
CA PRO A 165 6.83 -18.12 -2.80
C PRO A 165 7.35 -16.76 -3.25
N ALA A 166 7.73 -15.93 -2.29
CA ALA A 166 8.18 -14.58 -2.58
C ALA A 166 9.40 -14.60 -3.52
N ALA A 167 9.27 -13.99 -4.69
CA ALA A 167 10.36 -13.84 -5.66
C ALA A 167 11.34 -12.70 -5.31
N GLY A 168 11.17 -12.08 -4.13
CA GLY A 168 11.99 -10.99 -3.63
C GLY A 168 11.14 -9.95 -2.89
N THR A 169 11.76 -8.81 -2.58
CA THR A 169 11.08 -7.64 -2.03
C THR A 169 9.97 -7.18 -2.97
N LEU A 170 8.83 -6.78 -2.41
CA LEU A 170 7.77 -6.04 -3.12
C LEU A 170 7.91 -4.55 -2.77
N ALA A 171 7.44 -3.67 -3.66
CA ALA A 171 7.34 -2.26 -3.35
C ALA A 171 5.98 -1.71 -3.76
N VAL A 172 5.49 -0.73 -3.02
CA VAL A 172 4.32 0.07 -3.39
C VAL A 172 4.70 1.54 -3.50
N VAL A 173 4.23 2.19 -4.55
CA VAL A 173 4.35 3.63 -4.78
C VAL A 173 2.96 4.17 -5.07
N GLY A 174 2.49 5.17 -4.34
CA GLY A 174 1.10 5.60 -4.46
C GLY A 174 0.91 7.10 -4.41
N PRO A 175 0.69 7.76 -5.57
CA PRO A 175 0.27 9.15 -5.59
C PRO A 175 -1.20 9.27 -5.16
N GLY A 176 -1.42 9.83 -3.97
CA GLY A 176 -2.71 10.18 -3.39
C GLY A 176 -2.81 11.68 -3.16
N THR A 177 -3.19 12.13 -1.97
CA THR A 177 -3.01 13.54 -1.60
C THR A 177 -1.52 13.92 -1.62
N GLY A 178 -0.67 13.09 -0.99
CA GLY A 178 0.79 13.10 -1.09
C GLY A 178 1.33 11.95 -1.93
N LEU A 179 2.56 11.50 -1.67
CA LEU A 179 3.20 10.36 -2.33
C LEU A 179 3.78 9.39 -1.30
N GLY A 180 3.08 8.28 -1.06
CA GLY A 180 3.59 7.24 -0.18
C GLY A 180 4.45 6.22 -0.92
N VAL A 181 5.42 5.66 -0.20
CA VAL A 181 6.34 4.62 -0.66
C VAL A 181 6.61 3.65 0.47
N ALA A 182 6.47 2.35 0.22
CA ALA A 182 6.84 1.31 1.18
C ALA A 182 7.40 0.07 0.49
N GLY A 183 8.30 -0.62 1.19
CA GLY A 183 8.81 -1.94 0.79
C GLY A 183 8.15 -3.05 1.59
N LEU A 184 8.13 -4.27 1.05
CA LEU A 184 7.71 -5.47 1.77
C LEU A 184 8.75 -6.57 1.56
N VAL A 185 9.48 -6.89 2.60
CA VAL A 185 10.58 -7.86 2.56
C VAL A 185 10.06 -9.23 3.03
N PRO A 186 10.20 -10.29 2.22
CA PRO A 186 9.89 -11.63 2.67
C PRO A 186 10.95 -12.14 3.65
N THR A 187 10.51 -12.76 4.73
CA THR A 187 11.38 -13.43 5.73
C THR A 187 10.87 -14.84 6.01
N ARG A 188 11.66 -15.64 6.72
CA ARG A 188 11.23 -16.98 7.18
C ARG A 188 10.03 -16.94 8.14
N HIS A 189 9.73 -15.78 8.73
CA HIS A 189 8.64 -15.60 9.70
C HIS A 189 7.42 -14.90 9.09
N GLY A 190 7.43 -14.62 7.78
CA GLY A 190 6.40 -13.85 7.10
C GLY A 190 6.96 -12.57 6.50
N TRP A 191 6.09 -11.60 6.27
CA TRP A 191 6.42 -10.34 5.61
C TRP A 191 6.76 -9.25 6.61
N VAL A 192 7.82 -8.49 6.33
CA VAL A 192 8.17 -7.30 7.10
C VAL A 192 8.02 -6.09 6.20
N ALA A 193 7.09 -5.21 6.55
CA ALA A 193 6.98 -3.92 5.88
C ALA A 193 8.17 -3.03 6.28
N VAL A 194 8.70 -2.33 5.29
CA VAL A 194 9.73 -1.31 5.46
C VAL A 194 9.03 0.02 5.14
N PRO A 195 8.44 0.68 6.16
CA PRO A 195 7.87 2.01 5.97
C PRO A 195 8.98 3.02 5.69
N GLY A 196 8.63 4.14 5.06
CA GLY A 196 9.56 5.23 4.86
C GLY A 196 8.96 6.41 4.12
N GLU A 197 9.72 7.51 4.12
CA GLU A 197 9.32 8.79 3.53
C GLU A 197 9.83 8.93 2.09
N GLY A 198 9.71 7.85 1.30
CA GLY A 198 10.32 7.78 -0.03
C GLY A 198 9.80 8.85 -1.00
N GLY A 199 8.57 9.31 -0.82
CA GLY A 199 8.00 10.42 -1.62
C GLY A 199 8.71 11.75 -1.40
N HIS A 200 9.40 11.93 -0.27
CA HIS A 200 10.23 13.10 0.01
C HIS A 200 11.64 13.01 -0.59
N ALA A 201 12.01 11.91 -1.26
CA ALA A 201 13.28 11.84 -1.97
C ALA A 201 13.29 12.82 -3.17
N SER A 202 14.48 13.31 -3.55
CA SER A 202 14.64 14.24 -4.68
C SER A 202 14.19 13.61 -6.00
N LEU A 203 13.47 14.38 -6.81
CA LEU A 203 13.06 13.97 -8.14
C LEU A 203 14.19 14.23 -9.15
N SER A 204 14.42 13.29 -10.06
CA SER A 204 15.44 13.40 -11.12
C SER A 204 14.77 13.55 -12.49
N ALA A 205 15.22 14.51 -13.29
CA ALA A 205 14.86 14.60 -14.69
C ALA A 205 15.58 13.53 -15.52
N ALA A 206 14.92 13.01 -16.54
CA ALA A 206 15.51 12.08 -17.49
C ALA A 206 15.39 12.54 -18.95
N ASP A 207 15.01 13.78 -19.20
CA ASP A 207 15.21 14.51 -20.46
C ASP A 207 15.24 16.04 -20.24
N ASP A 208 15.53 16.80 -21.29
CA ASP A 208 15.65 18.27 -21.23
C ASP A 208 14.34 18.97 -20.87
N PHE A 209 13.19 18.38 -21.23
CA PHE A 209 11.89 18.95 -20.90
C PHE A 209 11.63 18.81 -19.40
N GLU A 210 11.84 17.62 -18.83
CA GLU A 210 11.78 17.42 -17.38
C GLU A 210 12.81 18.26 -16.63
N ALA A 211 14.01 18.45 -17.18
CA ALA A 211 15.02 19.33 -16.59
C ALA A 211 14.51 20.79 -16.52
N ALA A 212 13.89 21.28 -17.59
CA ALA A 212 13.26 22.61 -17.61
C ALA A 212 12.10 22.72 -16.60
N LEU A 213 11.29 21.66 -16.44
CA LEU A 213 10.25 21.62 -15.39
C LEU A 213 10.86 21.77 -14.00
N LEU A 214 11.90 20.99 -13.68
CA LEU A 214 12.55 21.07 -12.37
C LEU A 214 13.15 22.45 -12.12
N VAL A 215 13.78 23.07 -13.12
CA VAL A 215 14.30 24.45 -13.02
C VAL A 215 13.18 25.45 -12.72
N ALA A 216 12.02 25.32 -13.36
CA ALA A 216 10.88 26.19 -13.11
C ALA A 216 10.36 26.05 -11.67
N VAL A 217 10.27 24.82 -11.17
CA VAL A 217 9.76 24.53 -9.81
C VAL A 217 10.77 24.97 -8.74
N HIS A 218 12.07 24.84 -9.00
CA HIS A 218 13.15 25.26 -8.08
C HIS A 218 13.15 26.76 -7.76
N ARG A 219 12.52 27.60 -8.60
CA ARG A 219 12.37 29.02 -8.32
C ARG A 219 11.47 29.32 -7.11
N PHE A 220 10.60 28.38 -6.74
CA PHE A 220 9.64 28.52 -5.65
C PHE A 220 9.93 27.58 -4.48
N TYR A 221 10.65 26.49 -4.73
CA TYR A 221 10.96 25.46 -3.73
C TYR A 221 12.45 25.16 -3.72
N ALA A 222 13.09 25.32 -2.55
CA ALA A 222 14.51 24.99 -2.39
C ALA A 222 14.80 23.51 -2.68
N HIS A 223 13.86 22.63 -2.35
CA HIS A 223 13.93 21.19 -2.60
C HIS A 223 12.70 20.72 -3.37
N VAL A 224 12.95 19.98 -4.46
CA VAL A 224 11.90 19.37 -5.29
C VAL A 224 11.89 17.87 -5.04
N SER A 225 11.08 17.45 -4.06
CA SER A 225 10.79 16.05 -3.81
C SER A 225 9.96 15.44 -4.93
N ALA A 226 9.93 14.11 -5.02
CA ALA A 226 9.01 13.39 -5.90
C ALA A 226 7.55 13.77 -5.60
N GLU A 227 7.15 13.81 -4.33
CA GLU A 227 5.81 14.22 -3.90
C GLU A 227 5.41 15.59 -4.43
N ARG A 228 6.35 16.54 -4.53
CA ARG A 228 6.07 17.91 -4.98
C ARG A 228 5.41 17.95 -6.35
N LEU A 229 5.68 16.96 -7.21
CA LEU A 229 5.12 16.86 -8.57
C LEU A 229 4.27 15.60 -8.79
N LEU A 230 4.49 14.54 -8.01
CA LEU A 230 3.87 13.22 -8.17
C LEU A 230 2.83 12.95 -7.07
N SER A 231 1.93 13.91 -6.85
CA SER A 231 0.86 13.79 -5.88
C SER A 231 -0.35 14.62 -6.30
N GLY A 232 -1.47 14.46 -5.58
CA GLY A 232 -2.66 15.26 -5.78
C GLY A 232 -2.36 16.75 -5.56
N ILE A 233 -1.68 17.11 -4.47
CA ILE A 233 -1.26 18.50 -4.23
C ILE A 233 -0.16 18.97 -5.18
N GLY A 234 0.60 18.04 -5.78
CA GLY A 234 1.69 18.31 -6.70
C GLY A 234 1.27 18.51 -8.16
N LEU A 235 0.13 17.97 -8.60
CA LEU A 235 -0.35 18.11 -9.97
C LEU A 235 -0.54 19.58 -10.42
N PRO A 236 -1.12 20.48 -9.61
CA PRO A 236 -1.17 21.90 -9.92
C PRO A 236 0.22 22.55 -10.06
N VAL A 237 1.21 22.10 -9.27
CA VAL A 237 2.60 22.57 -9.36
C VAL A 237 3.23 22.11 -10.67
N LEU A 238 3.04 20.84 -11.04
CA LEU A 238 3.50 20.29 -12.31
C LEU A 238 2.84 21.01 -13.50
N HIS A 239 1.53 21.28 -13.42
CA HIS A 239 0.80 22.01 -14.46
C HIS A 239 1.34 23.43 -14.67
N ALA A 240 1.57 24.16 -13.58
CA ALA A 240 2.16 25.50 -13.66
C ALA A 240 3.56 25.47 -14.29
N ALA A 241 4.38 24.47 -13.94
CA ALA A 241 5.70 24.28 -14.54
C ALA A 241 5.62 23.94 -16.04
N VAL A 242 4.67 23.08 -16.43
CA VAL A 242 4.41 22.74 -17.84
C VAL A 242 3.99 23.98 -18.62
N GLY A 243 3.03 24.77 -18.11
CA GLY A 243 2.61 26.02 -18.74
C GLY A 243 3.79 26.98 -18.94
N HIS A 244 4.64 27.13 -17.91
CA HIS A 244 5.85 27.96 -18.01
C HIS A 244 6.80 27.51 -19.12
N VAL A 245 7.09 26.20 -19.20
CA VAL A 245 8.00 25.65 -20.22
C VAL A 245 7.38 25.74 -21.63
N LEU A 246 6.06 25.63 -21.76
CA LEU A 246 5.35 25.82 -23.02
C LEU A 246 5.17 27.30 -23.41
N GLY A 247 5.56 28.25 -22.55
CA GLY A 247 5.32 29.68 -22.78
C GLY A 247 3.84 30.08 -22.73
N GLN A 248 3.01 29.29 -22.05
CA GLN A 248 1.57 29.50 -21.90
C GLN A 248 1.27 30.01 -20.49
N ALA A 249 0.40 31.03 -20.38
CA ALA A 249 -0.14 31.41 -19.08
C ALA A 249 -1.05 30.28 -18.60
N ALA A 250 -0.66 29.58 -17.53
CA ALA A 250 -1.48 28.55 -16.92
C ALA A 250 -2.36 29.18 -15.83
N ASP A 251 -3.66 29.18 -16.05
CA ASP A 251 -4.60 29.51 -14.98
C ASP A 251 -4.44 28.52 -13.82
N PRO A 252 -4.65 28.96 -12.55
CA PRO A 252 -4.66 28.05 -11.43
C PRO A 252 -5.82 27.05 -11.57
N LEU A 253 -5.49 25.77 -11.72
CA LEU A 253 -6.47 24.69 -11.82
C LEU A 253 -6.33 23.72 -10.66
N SER A 254 -7.46 23.16 -10.23
CA SER A 254 -7.45 22.04 -9.29
C SER A 254 -6.97 20.76 -9.96
N THR A 255 -6.54 19.80 -9.15
CA THR A 255 -6.13 18.47 -9.59
C THR A 255 -7.21 17.78 -10.41
N GLU A 256 -8.47 17.85 -9.96
CA GLU A 256 -9.63 17.31 -10.67
C GLU A 256 -9.79 17.95 -12.05
N GLN A 257 -9.66 19.28 -12.16
CA GLN A 257 -9.78 20.00 -13.43
C GLN A 257 -8.65 19.64 -14.39
N ILE A 258 -7.41 19.54 -13.91
CA ILE A 258 -6.24 19.16 -14.70
C ILE A 258 -6.43 17.74 -15.26
N VAL A 259 -6.80 16.78 -14.41
CA VAL A 259 -7.04 15.40 -14.83
C VAL A 259 -8.19 15.36 -15.84
N GLN A 260 -9.33 16.00 -15.55
CA GLN A 260 -10.48 16.01 -16.44
C GLN A 260 -10.13 16.57 -17.84
N ARG A 261 -9.51 17.75 -17.90
CA ARG A 261 -9.15 18.41 -19.18
C ARG A 261 -8.05 17.64 -19.91
N GLY A 262 -7.08 17.09 -19.18
CA GLY A 262 -5.99 16.31 -19.76
C GLY A 262 -6.45 14.97 -20.35
N LEU A 263 -7.39 14.29 -19.70
CA LEU A 263 -8.02 13.07 -20.22
C LEU A 263 -8.91 13.37 -21.42
N ALA A 264 -9.69 14.45 -21.39
CA ALA A 264 -10.49 14.91 -22.52
C ALA A 264 -9.65 15.45 -23.70
N ARG A 265 -8.34 15.65 -23.49
CA ARG A 265 -7.42 16.30 -24.45
C ARG A 265 -7.94 17.67 -24.91
N SER A 266 -8.70 18.35 -24.06
CA SER A 266 -9.31 19.65 -24.37
C SER A 266 -8.40 20.84 -24.05
N ASP A 267 -7.26 20.57 -23.41
CA ASP A 267 -6.27 21.57 -22.98
C ASP A 267 -4.87 20.95 -23.11
N GLU A 268 -4.00 21.62 -23.87
CA GLU A 268 -2.65 21.12 -24.19
C GLU A 268 -1.77 21.00 -22.94
N ALA A 269 -1.77 22.02 -22.07
CA ALA A 269 -0.97 22.04 -20.85
C ALA A 269 -1.44 20.95 -19.87
N CYS A 270 -2.75 20.77 -19.70
CA CYS A 270 -3.31 19.68 -18.88
C CYS A 270 -2.96 18.31 -19.45
N SER A 271 -3.08 18.11 -20.76
CA SER A 271 -2.71 16.85 -21.42
C SER A 271 -1.22 16.54 -21.23
N ARG A 272 -0.36 17.55 -21.43
CA ARG A 272 1.09 17.43 -21.24
C ARG A 272 1.46 17.19 -19.78
N THR A 273 0.71 17.75 -18.84
CA THR A 273 0.86 17.52 -17.40
C THR A 273 0.60 16.07 -17.04
N VAL A 274 -0.49 15.49 -17.53
CA VAL A 274 -0.82 14.07 -17.29
C VAL A 274 0.25 13.15 -17.88
N ASP A 275 0.72 13.42 -19.10
CA ASP A 275 1.78 12.62 -19.73
C ASP A 275 3.11 12.72 -18.98
N SER A 276 3.47 13.92 -18.53
CA SER A 276 4.69 14.16 -17.74
C SER A 276 4.61 13.50 -16.36
N PHE A 277 3.45 13.55 -15.71
CA PHE A 277 3.20 12.88 -14.43
C PHE A 277 3.45 11.37 -14.56
N CYS A 278 2.88 10.72 -15.59
CA CYS A 278 3.07 9.28 -15.80
C CYS A 278 4.53 8.92 -16.10
N ALA A 279 5.22 9.72 -16.91
CA ALA A 279 6.63 9.50 -17.25
C ALA A 279 7.57 9.66 -16.04
N LEU A 280 7.38 10.71 -15.25
CA LEU A 280 8.11 10.97 -14.01
C LEU A 280 7.81 9.89 -12.97
N LEU A 281 6.55 9.46 -12.83
CA LEU A 281 6.15 8.38 -11.93
C LEU A 281 6.82 7.05 -12.31
N GLY A 282 6.91 6.73 -13.61
CA GLY A 282 7.64 5.57 -14.10
C GLY A 282 9.11 5.62 -13.71
N SER A 283 9.76 6.77 -13.97
CA SER A 283 11.17 7.00 -13.61
C SER A 283 11.41 6.83 -12.11
N PHE A 284 10.53 7.39 -11.28
CA PHE A 284 10.60 7.30 -9.82
C PHE A 284 10.36 5.88 -9.31
N ALA A 285 9.33 5.19 -9.79
CA ALA A 285 9.05 3.80 -9.44
C ALA A 285 10.21 2.87 -9.83
N GLY A 286 10.87 3.11 -10.96
CA GLY A 286 12.08 2.39 -11.36
C GLY A 286 13.26 2.63 -10.40
N ASN A 287 13.40 3.85 -9.85
CA ASN A 287 14.40 4.12 -8.81
C ASN A 287 14.07 3.35 -7.52
N VAL A 288 12.80 3.35 -7.08
CA VAL A 288 12.35 2.57 -5.91
C VAL A 288 12.65 1.08 -6.09
N ALA A 289 12.41 0.54 -7.29
CA ALA A 289 12.71 -0.86 -7.60
C ALA A 289 14.19 -1.21 -7.45
N LEU A 290 15.08 -0.30 -7.90
CA LEU A 290 16.53 -0.46 -7.77
C LEU A 290 16.99 -0.35 -6.32
N ILE A 291 16.48 0.63 -5.58
CA ILE A 291 16.86 0.90 -4.18
C ILE A 291 16.48 -0.26 -3.26
N LEU A 292 15.24 -0.76 -3.40
CA LEU A 292 14.73 -1.84 -2.55
C LEU A 292 15.07 -3.24 -3.06
N GLY A 293 15.59 -3.35 -4.28
CA GLY A 293 15.72 -4.64 -4.97
C GLY A 293 14.37 -5.33 -5.14
N ALA A 294 13.33 -4.58 -5.54
CA ALA A 294 11.92 -5.01 -5.53
C ALA A 294 11.57 -6.01 -6.65
N ARG A 295 12.28 -7.14 -6.69
CA ARG A 295 12.15 -8.18 -7.75
C ARG A 295 10.83 -8.93 -7.70
N GLY A 296 10.15 -8.94 -6.56
CA GLY A 296 8.83 -9.56 -6.45
C GLY A 296 7.73 -8.73 -7.13
N GLY A 297 7.99 -7.44 -7.40
CA GLY A 297 7.10 -6.56 -8.13
C GLY A 297 7.02 -5.16 -7.55
N VAL A 298 6.62 -4.21 -8.40
CA VAL A 298 6.29 -2.84 -8.01
C VAL A 298 4.82 -2.59 -8.27
N TYR A 299 4.11 -2.12 -7.25
CA TYR A 299 2.68 -1.91 -7.28
C TYR A 299 2.39 -0.42 -7.18
N ILE A 300 1.51 0.06 -8.04
CA ILE A 300 1.08 1.45 -8.05
C ILE A 300 -0.23 1.53 -7.28
N GLY A 301 -0.20 2.21 -6.15
CA GLY A 301 -1.37 2.50 -5.32
C GLY A 301 -1.82 3.94 -5.43
N GLY A 302 -2.55 4.40 -4.42
CA GLY A 302 -2.98 5.80 -4.31
C GLY A 302 -4.19 6.17 -5.17
N GLY A 303 -4.73 7.35 -4.91
CA GLY A 303 -6.01 7.80 -5.48
C GLY A 303 -5.92 8.48 -6.85
N ILE A 304 -4.73 8.91 -7.30
CA ILE A 304 -4.58 9.67 -8.55
C ILE A 304 -4.58 8.75 -9.76
N VAL A 305 -3.75 7.70 -9.79
CA VAL A 305 -3.59 6.83 -10.97
C VAL A 305 -4.89 6.14 -11.39
N PRO A 306 -5.73 5.61 -10.48
CA PRO A 306 -7.03 5.04 -10.87
C PRO A 306 -7.93 6.02 -11.64
N ARG A 307 -7.85 7.33 -11.34
CA ARG A 307 -8.62 8.37 -12.04
C ARG A 307 -8.11 8.64 -13.45
N LEU A 308 -6.86 8.28 -13.77
CA LEU A 308 -6.28 8.43 -15.11
C LEU A 308 -6.80 7.36 -16.09
N GLY A 309 -7.33 6.24 -15.59
CA GLY A 309 -7.89 5.16 -16.40
C GLY A 309 -6.92 4.64 -17.46
N GLU A 310 -7.41 4.46 -18.69
CA GLU A 310 -6.61 3.96 -19.83
C GLU A 310 -5.41 4.85 -20.17
N ARG A 311 -5.52 6.17 -19.94
CA ARG A 311 -4.42 7.10 -20.25
C ARG A 311 -3.13 6.74 -19.51
N PHE A 312 -3.22 6.12 -18.34
CA PHE A 312 -2.04 5.61 -17.63
C PHE A 312 -1.38 4.47 -18.41
N PHE A 313 -2.14 3.49 -18.88
CA PHE A 313 -1.62 2.31 -19.60
C PHE A 313 -1.14 2.64 -21.02
N GLU A 314 -1.66 3.69 -21.62
CA GLU A 314 -1.19 4.25 -22.90
C GLU A 314 0.03 5.20 -22.73
N SER A 315 0.39 5.53 -21.49
CA SER A 315 1.46 6.48 -21.21
C SER A 315 2.87 5.86 -21.31
N ARG A 316 3.88 6.72 -21.17
CA ARG A 316 5.29 6.33 -21.08
C ARG A 316 5.71 5.77 -19.72
N PHE A 317 4.78 5.50 -18.80
CA PHE A 317 5.11 5.00 -17.45
C PHE A 317 6.05 3.78 -17.50
N ARG A 318 5.69 2.73 -18.24
CA ARG A 318 6.51 1.51 -18.28
C ARG A 318 7.84 1.71 -19.01
N GLU A 319 7.82 2.46 -20.11
CA GLU A 319 9.05 2.85 -20.82
C GLU A 319 10.04 3.52 -19.85
N ARG A 320 9.55 4.46 -19.03
CA ARG A 320 10.36 5.23 -18.07
C ARG A 320 10.77 4.43 -16.84
N PHE A 321 9.95 3.49 -16.41
CA PHE A 321 10.32 2.52 -15.38
C PHE A 321 11.55 1.70 -15.79
N GLU A 322 11.59 1.25 -17.05
CA GLU A 322 12.68 0.43 -17.59
C GLU A 322 13.92 1.24 -18.01
N ALA A 323 13.80 2.55 -18.23
CA ALA A 323 14.85 3.43 -18.74
C ALA A 323 15.98 3.69 -17.72
N LYS A 324 16.74 2.63 -17.37
CA LYS A 324 17.84 2.63 -16.39
C LYS A 324 19.17 2.18 -17.02
N GLY A 325 19.36 2.47 -18.30
CA GLY A 325 20.58 2.17 -19.06
C GLY A 325 20.94 0.69 -18.99
N ARG A 326 22.16 0.36 -18.54
CA ARG A 326 22.63 -1.04 -18.41
C ARG A 326 21.78 -1.91 -17.46
N PHE A 327 20.95 -1.31 -16.61
CA PHE A 327 20.02 -2.02 -15.74
C PHE A 327 18.63 -2.22 -16.37
N GLN A 328 18.39 -1.81 -17.61
CA GLN A 328 17.09 -1.97 -18.27
C GLN A 328 16.56 -3.42 -18.21
N ALA A 329 17.40 -4.41 -18.52
CA ALA A 329 17.01 -5.82 -18.44
C ALA A 329 16.62 -6.26 -17.01
N TYR A 330 17.22 -5.67 -15.97
CA TYR A 330 16.85 -5.91 -14.58
C TYR A 330 15.42 -5.44 -14.30
N LEU A 331 15.05 -4.24 -14.78
CA LEU A 331 13.71 -3.67 -14.57
C LEU A 331 12.66 -4.35 -15.46
N GLN A 332 13.03 -4.78 -16.67
CA GLN A 332 12.16 -5.55 -17.55
C GLN A 332 11.62 -6.81 -16.87
N ALA A 333 12.45 -7.50 -16.08
CA ALA A 333 12.08 -8.70 -15.34
C ALA A 333 11.20 -8.44 -14.10
N ILE A 334 10.97 -7.18 -13.71
CA ILE A 334 10.14 -6.84 -12.54
C ILE A 334 8.70 -6.60 -12.99
N PRO A 335 7.72 -7.36 -12.45
CA PRO A 335 6.32 -7.12 -12.76
C PRO A 335 5.85 -5.79 -12.17
N THR A 336 4.94 -5.11 -12.87
CA THR A 336 4.33 -3.87 -12.40
C THR A 336 2.83 -3.94 -12.53
N ALA A 337 2.09 -3.41 -11.56
CA ALA A 337 0.63 -3.41 -11.60
C ALA A 337 0.03 -2.22 -10.87
N LEU A 338 -1.13 -1.76 -11.36
CA LEU A 338 -2.01 -0.83 -10.64
C LEU A 338 -2.89 -1.63 -9.66
N ILE A 339 -2.92 -1.20 -8.41
CA ILE A 339 -3.88 -1.68 -7.42
C ILE A 339 -5.23 -1.01 -7.72
N THR A 340 -6.24 -1.82 -8.05
CA THR A 340 -7.61 -1.36 -8.34
C THR A 340 -8.54 -1.50 -7.15
N ASP A 341 -8.15 -2.31 -6.16
CA ASP A 341 -8.92 -2.53 -4.94
C ASP A 341 -8.78 -1.37 -3.96
N THR A 342 -9.89 -0.68 -3.70
CA THR A 342 -9.97 0.45 -2.75
C THR A 342 -9.94 0.01 -1.29
N LEU A 343 -10.04 -1.30 -1.02
CA LEU A 343 -10.05 -1.90 0.31
C LEU A 343 -8.74 -2.65 0.62
N ALA A 344 -7.74 -2.58 -0.26
CA ALA A 344 -6.47 -3.30 -0.12
C ALA A 344 -5.80 -3.06 1.25
N ALA A 345 -5.80 -1.82 1.75
CA ALA A 345 -5.23 -1.49 3.06
C ALA A 345 -5.88 -2.28 4.22
N LEU A 346 -7.18 -2.57 4.15
CA LEU A 346 -7.87 -3.40 5.15
C LEU A 346 -7.36 -4.85 5.13
N THR A 347 -7.13 -5.41 3.93
CA THR A 347 -6.52 -6.73 3.76
C THR A 347 -5.10 -6.78 4.33
N GLY A 348 -4.33 -5.72 4.14
CA GLY A 348 -2.98 -5.61 4.69
C GLY A 348 -2.96 -5.44 6.20
N ALA A 349 -3.86 -4.62 6.76
CA ALA A 349 -4.04 -4.50 8.21
C ALA A 349 -4.41 -5.84 8.85
N ALA A 350 -5.28 -6.63 8.21
CA ALA A 350 -5.61 -7.98 8.66
C ALA A 350 -4.39 -8.92 8.63
N LEU A 351 -3.58 -8.91 7.56
CA LEU A 351 -2.36 -9.72 7.49
C LEU A 351 -1.34 -9.32 8.57
N ALA A 352 -1.17 -8.02 8.81
CA ALA A 352 -0.27 -7.53 9.84
C ALA A 352 -0.70 -8.00 11.24
N LEU A 353 -2.00 -7.94 11.54
CA LEU A 353 -2.55 -8.45 12.80
C LEU A 353 -2.37 -9.96 12.93
N GLU A 354 -2.60 -10.71 11.85
CA GLU A 354 -2.39 -12.16 11.83
C GLU A 354 -0.94 -12.54 12.16
N GLN A 355 0.03 -11.83 11.59
CA GLN A 355 1.44 -12.10 11.87
C GLN A 355 1.87 -11.65 13.26
N ALA A 356 1.31 -10.56 13.79
CA ALA A 356 1.61 -10.10 15.15
C ALA A 356 1.12 -11.09 16.23
N GLY A 357 0.12 -11.90 15.91
CA GLY A 357 -0.42 -12.93 16.78
C GLY A 357 0.30 -14.28 16.80
N ARG A 358 1.39 -14.44 16.03
CA ARG A 358 2.19 -15.69 15.93
C ARG A 358 3.40 -15.67 16.85
#